data_AF-A0A2T5J9G7-F1
#
_entry.id   AF-A0A2T5J9G7-F1
#
_cell.length_a   1.000
_cell.length_b   1.000
_cell.length_c   1.000
_cell.angle_alpha   90.00
_cell.angle_beta   90.00
_cell.angle_gamma   90.00
#
_symmetry.space_group_name_H-M   'P 1'
#
loop_
_entity.id
_entity.type
_entity.pdbx_description
1 polymer ?
#
loop_
_entity_poly.entity_id
_entity_poly.type
_entity_poly.pdbx_seq_one_letter_code
_entity_poly.pdbx_strand_id
1 'polypeptide(L)'
;MQHNLDTAAFRLHGHSPLIGSSPDVHYGHVVERIVRRNRMGISEVARKLHISRRTLYNWFETNNLNIDTILKLGSVLGHDFSLEFPDDFAKISDCETGTVFMDEQKIEAPSTEAVYYWMDKYIKLLEKFNEALAVSSKREAI
;
A
#
# COMPACT_ATOMS: atom_id res chain seq x y z
N MET A 1 55.23 -31.53 -17.31
CA MET A 1 55.51 -30.08 -17.25
C MET A 1 54.30 -29.41 -16.63
N GLN A 2 54.48 -28.93 -15.40
CA GLN A 2 53.58 -28.01 -14.73
C GLN A 2 53.71 -26.65 -15.41
N HIS A 3 52.62 -25.97 -15.75
CA HIS A 3 52.54 -24.51 -15.66
C HIS A 3 51.07 -24.09 -15.51
N ASN A 4 50.83 -23.40 -14.40
CA ASN A 4 49.61 -22.72 -13.98
C ASN A 4 49.41 -21.39 -14.72
N LEU A 5 48.28 -20.74 -14.39
CA LEU A 5 47.84 -19.35 -14.62
C LEU A 5 46.78 -19.29 -15.75
N ASP A 6 45.55 -18.83 -15.57
CA ASP A 6 45.13 -17.67 -14.79
C ASP A 6 43.76 -17.79 -14.08
N THR A 7 43.80 -17.28 -12.86
CA THR A 7 42.74 -16.62 -12.10
C THR A 7 42.02 -15.54 -12.91
N ALA A 8 40.69 -15.64 -13.08
CA ALA A 8 39.72 -14.55 -12.86
C ALA A 8 38.37 -14.82 -13.55
N ALA A 9 37.33 -15.07 -12.74
CA ALA A 9 35.96 -14.64 -13.05
C ALA A 9 35.15 -14.56 -11.75
N PHE A 10 35.47 -13.54 -10.95
CA PHE A 10 34.65 -13.09 -9.83
C PHE A 10 33.56 -12.16 -10.40
N ARG A 11 32.31 -12.40 -10.00
CA ARG A 11 31.15 -11.49 -9.88
C ARG A 11 30.00 -11.50 -10.89
N LEU A 12 28.87 -11.89 -10.30
CA LEU A 12 27.61 -11.13 -10.19
C LEU A 12 26.83 -10.93 -11.49
N HIS A 13 26.01 -11.92 -11.84
CA HIS A 13 24.64 -11.61 -12.27
C HIS A 13 23.69 -12.34 -11.32
N GLY A 14 23.38 -11.67 -10.20
CA GLY A 14 22.18 -11.96 -9.45
C GLY A 14 20.98 -11.51 -10.28
N HIS A 15 20.59 -12.31 -11.27
CA HIS A 15 19.26 -12.23 -11.84
C HIS A 15 18.32 -12.79 -10.78
N SER A 16 17.69 -11.91 -10.02
CA SER A 16 16.45 -12.23 -9.33
C SER A 16 15.50 -12.83 -10.36
N PRO A 17 14.93 -14.03 -10.13
CA PRO A 17 13.99 -14.58 -11.07
C PRO A 17 12.77 -13.66 -11.07
N LEU A 18 12.47 -13.08 -12.23
CA LEU A 18 11.19 -12.42 -12.46
C LEU A 18 10.13 -13.50 -12.27
N ILE A 19 9.36 -13.37 -11.19
CA ILE A 19 8.19 -14.20 -10.95
C ILE A 19 7.20 -13.85 -12.05
N GLY A 20 7.18 -14.69 -13.07
CA GLY A 20 6.20 -14.66 -14.13
C GLY A 20 4.81 -14.88 -13.55
N SER A 21 3.86 -14.12 -14.09
CA SER A 21 2.42 -14.20 -13.86
C SER A 21 1.94 -15.66 -13.77
N SER A 22 1.55 -16.07 -12.57
CA SER A 22 0.73 -17.25 -12.31
C SER A 22 -0.61 -16.77 -11.76
N PRO A 23 -1.77 -17.31 -12.19
CA PRO A 23 -3.10 -16.83 -11.78
C PRO A 23 -3.41 -16.97 -10.27
N ASP A 24 -2.48 -17.52 -9.49
CA ASP A 24 -2.59 -17.79 -8.05
C ASP A 24 -1.54 -17.00 -7.23
N VAL A 25 -1.17 -15.78 -7.62
CA VAL A 25 -0.32 -14.96 -6.74
C VAL A 25 -1.13 -14.52 -5.53
N HIS A 26 -0.78 -15.04 -4.36
CA HIS A 26 -1.37 -14.65 -3.09
C HIS A 26 -0.72 -13.36 -2.58
N TYR A 27 -1.41 -12.22 -2.70
CA TYR A 27 -0.82 -10.89 -2.48
C TYR A 27 -0.33 -10.73 -1.04
N GLY A 28 -1.10 -11.27 -0.09
CA GLY A 28 -0.71 -11.28 1.31
C GLY A 28 0.63 -11.96 1.58
N HIS A 29 0.96 -13.04 0.87
CA HIS A 29 2.24 -13.75 1.07
C HIS A 29 3.42 -12.95 0.51
N VAL A 30 3.21 -12.23 -0.58
CA VAL A 30 4.22 -11.32 -1.15
C VAL A 30 4.50 -10.18 -0.19
N VAL A 31 3.45 -9.53 0.32
CA VAL A 31 3.55 -8.46 1.32
C VAL A 31 4.24 -8.96 2.58
N GLU A 32 3.85 -10.13 3.10
CA GLU A 32 4.47 -10.71 4.30
C GLU A 32 5.98 -10.89 4.12
N ARG A 33 6.40 -11.43 2.98
CA ARG A 33 7.81 -11.65 2.66
C ARG A 33 8.60 -10.34 2.68
N ILE A 34 8.03 -9.27 2.13
CA ILE A 34 8.65 -7.94 2.08
C ILE A 34 8.70 -7.33 3.48
N VAL A 35 7.59 -7.37 4.24
CA VAL A 35 7.54 -6.88 5.62
C VAL A 35 8.54 -7.60 6.51
N ARG A 36 8.68 -8.93 6.41
CA ARG A 36 9.62 -9.72 7.22
C ARG A 36 11.09 -9.49 6.87
N ARG A 37 11.38 -9.08 5.63
CA ARG A 37 12.75 -8.71 5.19
C ARG A 37 13.09 -7.26 5.49
N ASN A 38 12.09 -6.42 5.76
CA ASN A 38 12.28 -5.04 6.13
C ASN A 38 13.01 -4.94 7.48
N ARG A 39 13.78 -3.87 7.67
CA ARG A 39 14.45 -3.58 8.96
C ARG A 39 13.46 -3.27 10.07
N MET A 40 12.26 -2.80 9.72
CA MET A 40 11.17 -2.54 10.66
C MET A 40 10.44 -3.83 11.00
N GLY A 41 10.30 -4.11 12.30
CA GLY A 41 9.52 -5.25 12.77
C GLY A 41 8.02 -5.06 12.51
N ILE A 42 7.29 -6.18 12.44
CA ILE A 42 5.83 -6.23 12.17
C ILE A 42 5.04 -5.30 13.10
N SER A 43 5.43 -5.21 14.37
CA SER A 43 4.78 -4.33 15.35
C SER A 43 4.96 -2.84 15.04
N GLU A 44 6.09 -2.46 14.46
CA GLU A 44 6.38 -1.07 14.10
C GLU A 44 5.62 -0.67 12.83
N VAL A 45 5.57 -1.57 11.85
CA VAL A 45 4.77 -1.39 10.62
C VAL A 45 3.30 -1.21 10.96
N ALA A 46 2.74 -2.05 11.84
CA ALA A 46 1.37 -1.92 12.30
C ALA A 46 1.10 -0.57 13.00
N ARG A 47 2.05 -0.09 13.80
CA ARG A 47 1.94 1.21 14.50
C ARG A 47 1.93 2.37 13.51
N LYS A 48 2.83 2.37 12.52
CA LYS A 48 2.90 3.42 11.47
C LYS A 48 1.67 3.45 10.58
N LEU A 49 1.03 2.30 10.36
CA LEU A 49 -0.22 2.19 9.61
C LEU A 49 -1.47 2.47 10.45
N HIS A 50 -1.33 2.71 11.76
CA HIS A 50 -2.44 2.90 12.70
C HIS A 50 -3.45 1.74 12.72
N ILE A 51 -2.96 0.50 12.60
CA ILE A 51 -3.77 -0.71 12.65
C ILE A 51 -3.33 -1.66 13.76
N SER A 52 -4.19 -2.61 14.11
CA SER A 52 -3.81 -3.70 15.02
C SER A 52 -2.86 -4.69 14.32
N ARG A 53 -1.96 -5.33 15.08
CA ARG A 53 -1.11 -6.43 14.58
C ARG A 53 -1.94 -7.56 13.97
N ARG A 54 -3.12 -7.85 14.55
CA ARG A 54 -4.07 -8.84 14.03
C ARG A 54 -4.52 -8.50 12.62
N THR A 55 -4.87 -7.23 12.37
CA THR A 55 -5.26 -6.75 11.04
C THR A 55 -4.14 -6.97 10.03
N LEU A 56 -2.90 -6.66 10.43
CA LEU A 56 -1.73 -6.87 9.57
C LEU A 56 -1.50 -8.35 9.26
N TYR A 57 -1.67 -9.25 10.23
CA TYR A 57 -1.61 -10.69 9.98
C TYR A 57 -2.73 -11.17 9.06
N ASN A 58 -3.95 -10.66 9.22
CA ASN A 58 -5.07 -11.02 8.34
C ASN A 58 -4.79 -10.62 6.88
N TRP A 59 -4.09 -9.52 6.64
CA TRP A 59 -3.69 -9.12 5.29
C TRP A 59 -2.70 -10.10 4.66
N PHE A 60 -1.86 -10.77 5.45
CA PHE A 60 -0.93 -11.80 4.94
C PHE A 60 -1.65 -13.04 4.42
N GLU A 61 -2.81 -13.35 5.02
CA GLU A 61 -3.69 -14.47 4.62
C GLU A 61 -4.72 -14.06 3.56
N THR A 62 -4.69 -12.82 3.06
CA THR A 62 -5.62 -12.34 2.04
C THR A 62 -5.05 -12.56 0.64
N ASN A 63 -5.76 -13.34 -0.19
CA ASN A 63 -5.30 -13.68 -1.54
C ASN A 63 -5.25 -12.47 -2.48
N ASN A 64 -6.30 -11.64 -2.46
CA ASN A 64 -6.38 -10.40 -3.24
C ASN A 64 -6.51 -9.22 -2.28
N LEU A 65 -5.39 -8.58 -1.97
CA LEU A 65 -5.32 -7.43 -1.07
C LEU A 65 -5.53 -6.15 -1.89
N ASN A 66 -6.37 -5.23 -1.39
CA ASN A 66 -6.63 -3.96 -2.08
C ASN A 66 -5.33 -3.19 -2.35
N ILE A 67 -5.19 -2.67 -3.57
CA ILE A 67 -3.99 -1.98 -4.04
C ILE A 67 -3.71 -0.72 -3.20
N ASP A 68 -4.74 0.00 -2.74
CA ASP A 68 -4.57 1.15 -1.82
C ASP A 68 -3.83 0.77 -0.53
N THR A 69 -4.10 -0.44 -0.02
CA THR A 69 -3.46 -0.96 1.18
C THR A 69 -2.00 -1.31 0.90
N ILE A 70 -1.73 -1.89 -0.27
CA ILE A 70 -0.38 -2.22 -0.74
C ILE A 70 0.45 -0.94 -0.92
N LEU A 71 -0.13 0.12 -1.50
CA LEU A 71 0.50 1.43 -1.67
C LEU A 71 0.86 2.08 -0.33
N LYS A 72 -0.05 2.04 0.64
CA LYS A 72 0.20 2.54 2.01
C LYS A 72 1.31 1.75 2.70
N LEU A 73 1.31 0.42 2.54
CA LEU A 73 2.40 -0.44 3.01
C LEU A 73 3.72 -0.07 2.35
N GLY A 74 3.73 0.15 1.03
CA GLY A 74 4.93 0.55 0.27
C GLY A 74 5.51 1.84 0.79
N SER A 75 4.65 2.84 1.03
CA SER A 75 5.04 4.14 1.60
C SER A 75 5.65 4.01 2.99
N VAL A 76 5.09 3.15 3.85
CA VAL A 76 5.61 2.92 5.21
C VAL A 76 6.91 2.12 5.19
N LEU A 77 7.04 1.16 4.28
CA LEU A 77 8.19 0.27 4.16
C LEU A 77 9.35 0.86 3.35
N GLY A 78 9.10 1.90 2.55
CA GLY A 78 10.03 2.40 1.54
C GLY A 78 10.24 1.39 0.41
N HIS A 79 9.22 0.60 0.07
CA HIS A 79 9.28 -0.45 -0.95
C HIS A 79 8.29 -0.16 -2.07
N ASP A 80 8.75 -0.21 -3.31
CA ASP A 80 7.89 -0.13 -4.49
C ASP A 80 7.35 -1.51 -4.86
N PHE A 81 6.04 -1.67 -4.72
CA PHE A 81 5.31 -2.91 -5.00
C PHE A 81 4.96 -3.08 -6.49
N SER A 82 5.24 -2.09 -7.34
CA SER A 82 4.97 -2.17 -8.79
C SER A 82 5.75 -3.30 -9.48
N LEU A 83 6.92 -3.65 -8.93
CA LEU A 83 7.77 -4.73 -9.43
C LEU A 83 7.16 -6.11 -9.19
N GLU A 84 6.45 -6.28 -8.08
CA GLU A 84 5.78 -7.52 -7.72
C GLU A 84 4.37 -7.64 -8.31
N PHE A 85 3.69 -6.52 -8.56
CA PHE A 85 2.33 -6.49 -9.08
C PHE A 85 2.19 -5.60 -10.34
N PRO A 86 2.94 -5.88 -11.41
CA PRO A 86 2.95 -5.00 -12.60
C PRO A 86 1.57 -4.87 -13.25
N ASP A 87 0.80 -5.95 -13.35
CA ASP A 87 -0.52 -5.95 -14.02
C ASP A 87 -1.57 -5.11 -13.29
N ASP A 88 -1.48 -4.99 -11.97
CA ASP A 88 -2.44 -4.22 -11.17
C ASP A 88 -2.06 -2.75 -11.06
N PHE A 89 -0.76 -2.46 -11.06
CA PHE A 89 -0.26 -1.09 -11.07
C PHE A 89 -0.34 -0.46 -12.47
N ALA A 90 -0.24 -1.26 -13.55
CA ALA A 90 -0.47 -0.80 -14.91
C ALA A 90 -1.90 -0.28 -15.14
N LYS A 91 -2.91 -0.92 -14.53
CA LYS A 91 -4.31 -0.48 -14.59
C LYS A 91 -4.52 0.88 -13.91
N ILE A 92 -3.72 1.20 -12.90
CA ILE A 92 -3.79 2.48 -12.19
C ILE A 92 -3.10 3.58 -12.99
N SER A 93 -1.96 3.30 -13.63
CA SER A 93 -1.29 4.30 -14.48
C SER A 93 -2.11 4.72 -15.69
N ASP A 94 -2.95 3.82 -16.22
CA ASP A 94 -3.84 4.13 -17.34
C ASP A 94 -5.07 4.97 -16.93
N CYS A 95 -5.44 5.00 -15.64
CA CYS A 95 -6.55 5.84 -15.16
C CYS A 95 -6.09 7.13 -14.45
N GLU A 96 -4.87 7.18 -13.94
CA GLU A 96 -4.34 8.33 -13.18
C GLU A 96 -2.91 8.67 -13.63
N THR A 97 -2.80 9.45 -14.71
CA THR A 97 -1.57 10.21 -14.99
C THR A 97 -1.39 11.25 -13.88
N GLY A 98 -0.51 10.95 -12.92
CA GLY A 98 -0.21 11.88 -11.82
C GLY A 98 0.78 11.35 -10.78
N THR A 99 1.94 10.86 -11.22
CA THR A 99 3.24 10.89 -10.50
C THR A 99 3.23 11.14 -8.98
N VAL A 100 3.50 10.13 -8.15
CA VAL A 100 4.32 10.31 -6.92
C VAL A 100 5.14 9.04 -6.64
N PHE A 101 6.23 8.87 -7.40
CA PHE A 101 7.46 8.33 -6.83
C PHE A 101 8.22 9.54 -6.27
N MET A 102 8.09 9.80 -4.97
CA MET A 102 8.93 10.76 -4.27
C MET A 102 9.51 10.06 -3.05
N ASP A 103 10.78 9.72 -3.20
CA ASP A 103 11.91 10.10 -2.35
C ASP A 103 11.66 10.33 -0.85
N GLU A 104 12.67 9.89 -0.11
CA GLU A 104 12.78 9.91 1.33
C GLU A 104 12.50 11.31 1.95
N GLN A 105 11.82 11.28 3.10
CA GLN A 105 11.79 12.34 4.12
C GLN A 105 11.09 13.67 3.77
N LYS A 106 9.75 13.67 3.86
CA LYS A 106 9.01 14.74 4.57
C LYS A 106 7.57 14.29 4.84
N ILE A 107 7.18 14.20 6.11
CA ILE A 107 5.76 14.18 6.47
C ILE A 107 5.26 15.61 6.21
N GLU A 108 4.88 15.91 4.97
CA GLU A 108 4.10 17.11 4.69
C GLU A 108 2.68 16.86 5.17
N ALA A 109 2.14 17.81 5.93
CA ALA A 109 0.76 17.78 6.36
C ALA A 109 -0.15 17.49 5.16
N PRO A 110 -1.24 16.70 5.33
CA PRO A 110 -2.18 16.45 4.25
C PRO A 110 -2.56 17.78 3.60
N SER A 111 -2.49 17.82 2.27
CA SER A 111 -2.71 19.06 1.53
C SER A 111 -3.99 19.73 2.01
N THR A 112 -3.92 21.03 2.31
CA THR A 112 -5.06 21.77 2.89
C THR A 112 -6.32 21.59 2.02
N GLU A 113 -6.12 21.44 0.71
CA GLU A 113 -7.17 21.14 -0.27
C GLU A 113 -7.86 19.79 -0.02
N ALA A 114 -7.10 18.72 0.23
CA ALA A 114 -7.67 17.41 0.55
C ALA A 114 -8.45 17.46 1.87
N VAL A 115 -7.93 18.18 2.88
CA VAL A 115 -8.63 18.36 4.16
C VAL A 115 -9.96 19.08 3.96
N TYR A 116 -9.99 20.17 3.21
CA TYR A 116 -11.23 20.91 2.92
C TYR A 116 -12.23 20.07 2.12
N TYR A 117 -11.77 19.31 1.12
CA TYR A 117 -12.63 18.42 0.35
C TYR A 117 -13.35 17.40 1.25
N TRP A 118 -12.62 16.72 2.13
CA TRP A 118 -13.21 15.76 3.05
C TRP A 118 -14.08 16.42 4.12
N MET A 119 -13.72 17.62 4.58
CA MET A 119 -14.53 18.41 5.52
C MET A 119 -15.90 18.76 4.92
N ASP A 120 -15.95 19.23 3.67
CA ASP A 120 -17.18 19.56 2.97
C ASP A 120 -18.08 18.32 2.79
N LYS A 121 -17.49 17.17 2.42
CA LYS A 121 -18.23 15.90 2.31
C LYS A 121 -18.85 15.49 3.65
N TYR A 122 -18.11 15.67 4.74
CA TYR A 122 -18.59 15.35 6.09
C TYR A 122 -19.71 16.29 6.54
N ILE A 123 -19.57 17.60 6.31
CA ILE A 123 -20.61 18.59 6.61
C ILE A 123 -21.91 18.24 5.87
N LYS A 124 -21.84 18.00 4.56
CA LYS A 124 -23.01 17.62 3.75
C LYS A 124 -23.70 16.36 4.23
N LEU A 125 -22.93 15.40 4.75
CA LEU A 125 -23.49 14.17 5.32
C LEU A 125 -24.25 14.46 6.62
N LEU A 126 -23.67 15.27 7.52
CA LEU A 126 -24.31 15.68 8.76
C LEU A 126 -25.58 16.49 8.52
N GLU A 127 -25.57 17.40 7.55
CA GLU A 127 -26.75 18.19 7.16
C GLU A 127 -27.91 17.29 6.73
N LYS A 128 -27.65 16.34 5.81
CA LYS A 128 -28.66 15.37 5.36
C LYS A 128 -29.19 14.50 6.49
N PHE A 129 -28.32 14.08 7.40
CA PHE A 129 -28.72 13.29 8.55
C PHE A 129 -29.61 14.10 9.50
N ASN A 130 -29.22 15.34 9.81
CA ASN A 130 -30.01 16.24 10.65
C ASN A 130 -31.36 16.58 10.01
N GLU A 131 -31.41 16.76 8.70
CA GLU A 131 -32.66 16.93 7.96
C GLU A 131 -33.58 15.72 8.11
N ALA A 132 -33.05 14.50 7.93
CA ALA A 132 -33.81 13.27 8.12
C ALA A 132 -34.36 13.15 9.56
N LEU A 133 -33.55 13.49 10.57
CA LEU A 133 -33.99 13.52 11.96
C LEU A 133 -35.09 14.56 12.19
N ALA A 134 -34.93 15.78 11.66
CA ALA A 134 -35.94 16.83 11.78
C ALA A 134 -37.28 16.43 11.13
N VAL A 135 -37.24 15.75 9.98
CA VAL A 135 -38.44 15.21 9.32
C VAL A 135 -39.09 14.13 10.19
N SER A 136 -38.31 13.22 10.78
CA SER A 136 -38.84 12.16 11.65
C SER A 136 -39.50 12.73 12.92
N SER A 137 -38.85 13.69 13.59
CA SER A 137 -39.39 14.34 14.78
C SER A 137 -40.68 15.13 14.49
N LYS A 138 -40.79 15.76 13.31
CA LYS A 138 -41.98 16.50 12.92
C LYS A 138 -43.19 15.60 12.58
N ARG A 139 -42.95 14.34 12.19
CA ARG A 139 -44.01 13.36 11.90
C ARG A 139 -44.64 12.76 13.15
N GLU A 140 -43.95 12.77 14.29
CA GLU A 140 -44.48 12.27 15.57
C GLU A 140 -45.29 13.31 16.34
N ALA A 141 -45.29 14.57 15.88
CA ALA A 141 -45.98 15.71 16.51
C ALA A 141 -47.32 16.09 15.84
N ILE A 142 -47.85 15.23 14.96
CA ILE A 142 -49.16 15.36 14.28
C ILE A 142 -50.00 14.14 14.63
#